data_AF-A0A1Q7N6M7-F1
#
_entry.id   AF-A0A1Q7N6M7-F1
#
_cell.length_a   1.000
_cell.length_b   1.000
_cell.length_c   1.000
_cell.angle_alpha   90.00
_cell.angle_beta   90.00
_cell.angle_gamma   90.00
#
_symmetry.space_group_name_H-M   'P 1'
#
loop_
_entity.id
_entity.type
_entity.pdbx_description
1 polymer ?
#
loop_
_entity_poly.entity_id
_entity_poly.type
_entity_poly.pdbx_seq_one_letter_code
_entity_poly.pdbx_strand_id
1 'polypeptide(L)'
;MAEPYSFWAIEGDPRELRTAFPIDVRPESVVFAPDIGFYEERKLRLLNATHTAMAPLALLAGVRTVREVVEHPRLGAFLRRMLFDEIIPATDLPREAAEEFAQSVVERFRNPWLDHEWRVILTNQETKMRIRVVPLIVACGKRRARPPEGLALACAAHLALLKLPVESLAEASRLPDFVEATTRWMRVLEREGVEAALAHD
;
A
#
# COMPACT_ATOMS: atom_id res chain seq x y z
N MET A 1 -3.93 3.34 -22.02
CA MET A 1 -2.45 3.30 -21.91
C MET A 1 -2.09 2.45 -20.70
N ALA A 2 -1.07 1.61 -20.77
CA ALA A 2 -0.66 0.69 -19.71
C ALA A 2 0.86 0.76 -19.49
N GLU A 3 1.34 0.38 -18.31
CA GLU A 3 2.77 0.27 -18.03
C GLU A 3 3.39 -0.93 -18.78
N PRO A 4 4.70 -0.92 -19.10
CA PRO A 4 5.38 -2.05 -19.74
C PRO A 4 5.43 -3.32 -18.88
N TYR A 5 5.43 -3.16 -17.55
CA TYR A 5 5.44 -4.29 -16.62
C TYR A 5 4.12 -5.07 -16.75
N SER A 6 4.22 -6.37 -17.02
CA SER A 6 3.09 -7.29 -16.98
C SER A 6 3.49 -8.57 -16.25
N PHE A 7 2.60 -9.02 -15.35
CA PHE A 7 2.79 -10.24 -14.58
C PHE A 7 1.43 -10.91 -14.33
N TRP A 8 1.33 -12.19 -14.64
CA TRP A 8 0.13 -12.99 -14.41
C TRP A 8 0.48 -14.32 -13.75
N ALA A 9 0.02 -14.53 -12.53
CA ALA A 9 0.06 -15.85 -11.89
C ALA A 9 -1.32 -16.52 -12.03
N ILE A 10 -1.33 -17.79 -12.43
CA ILE A 10 -2.54 -18.62 -12.54
C ILE A 10 -2.35 -19.87 -11.68
N GLU A 11 -3.32 -20.10 -10.80
CA GLU A 11 -3.33 -21.27 -9.94
C GLU A 11 -3.89 -22.50 -10.68
N GLY A 12 -3.20 -23.64 -10.55
CA GLY A 12 -3.58 -24.92 -11.12
C GLY A 12 -2.39 -25.81 -11.46
N ASP A 13 -2.65 -27.00 -12.00
CA ASP A 13 -1.57 -27.86 -12.47
C ASP A 13 -0.83 -27.21 -13.66
N PRO A 14 0.48 -26.97 -13.57
CA PRO A 14 1.20 -26.25 -14.62
C PRO A 14 1.21 -26.98 -15.98
N ARG A 15 1.14 -28.31 -16.01
CA ARG A 15 1.13 -29.08 -17.28
C ARG A 15 -0.24 -28.98 -17.93
N GLU A 16 -1.31 -29.12 -17.16
CA GLU A 16 -2.67 -28.93 -17.65
C GLU A 16 -2.88 -27.51 -18.16
N LEU A 17 -2.43 -26.50 -17.39
CA LEU A 17 -2.54 -25.10 -17.79
C LEU A 17 -1.74 -24.78 -19.06
N ARG A 18 -0.52 -25.32 -19.23
CA ARG A 18 0.23 -25.15 -20.49
C ARG A 18 -0.45 -25.80 -21.69
N THR A 19 -1.18 -26.88 -21.45
CA THR A 19 -1.91 -27.59 -22.52
C THR A 19 -3.18 -26.82 -22.88
N ALA A 20 -3.94 -26.34 -21.89
CA ALA A 20 -5.19 -25.61 -22.08
C ALA A 20 -4.99 -24.18 -22.57
N PHE A 21 -3.91 -23.53 -22.13
CA PHE A 21 -3.49 -22.19 -22.54
C PHE A 21 -2.12 -22.26 -23.21
N PRO A 22 -2.06 -22.67 -24.50
CA PRO A 22 -0.81 -22.74 -25.26
C PRO A 22 -0.41 -21.33 -25.74
N ILE A 23 -0.18 -20.43 -24.78
CA ILE A 23 0.30 -19.08 -25.03
C ILE A 23 1.83 -19.07 -25.05
N ASP A 24 2.42 -18.49 -26.08
CA ASP A 24 3.87 -18.30 -26.18
C ASP A 24 4.27 -17.06 -25.38
N VAL A 25 4.33 -17.24 -24.07
CA VAL A 25 4.66 -16.20 -23.10
C VAL A 25 6.00 -16.47 -22.45
N ARG A 26 6.75 -15.39 -22.24
CA ARG A 26 7.99 -15.45 -21.47
C ARG A 26 7.69 -15.94 -20.05
N PRO A 27 8.46 -16.92 -19.51
CA PRO A 27 8.28 -17.42 -18.14
C PRO A 27 8.31 -16.31 -17.08
N GLU A 28 9.00 -15.21 -17.37
CA GLU A 28 9.12 -14.06 -16.46
C GLU A 28 7.82 -13.24 -16.32
N SER A 29 6.90 -13.32 -17.29
CA SER A 29 5.64 -12.56 -17.31
C SER A 29 4.41 -13.39 -16.95
N VAL A 30 4.48 -14.72 -17.07
CA VAL A 30 3.38 -15.63 -16.74
C VAL A 30 3.87 -16.82 -15.93
N VAL A 31 3.27 -17.01 -14.76
CA VAL A 31 3.56 -18.11 -13.83
C VAL A 31 2.32 -18.99 -13.73
N PHE A 32 2.50 -20.29 -13.99
CA PHE A 32 1.52 -21.32 -13.64
C PHE A 32 2.05 -22.09 -12.44
N ALA A 33 1.27 -22.17 -11.37
CA ALA A 33 1.69 -22.82 -10.13
C ALA A 33 0.50 -23.46 -9.41
N PRO A 34 0.70 -24.56 -8.66
CA PRO A 34 -0.37 -25.17 -7.86
C PRO A 34 -0.90 -24.28 -6.74
N ASP A 35 -0.12 -23.29 -6.29
CA ASP A 35 -0.49 -22.27 -5.31
C ASP A 35 0.11 -20.93 -5.76
N ILE A 36 -0.71 -19.88 -5.75
CA ILE A 36 -0.25 -18.51 -6.09
C ILE A 36 -0.24 -17.57 -4.88
N GLY A 37 -0.48 -18.07 -3.67
CA GLY A 37 -0.63 -17.26 -2.46
C GLY A 37 0.53 -16.29 -2.24
N PHE A 38 1.78 -16.70 -2.50
CA PHE A 38 2.94 -15.82 -2.45
C PHE A 38 2.83 -14.61 -3.40
N TYR A 39 2.40 -14.84 -4.65
CA TYR A 39 2.27 -13.81 -5.68
C TYR A 39 1.10 -12.86 -5.41
N GLU A 40 0.01 -13.39 -4.89
CA GLU A 40 -1.15 -12.61 -4.48
C GLU A 40 -0.80 -11.71 -3.29
N GLU A 41 -0.25 -12.28 -2.22
CA GLU A 41 0.04 -11.55 -0.98
C GLU A 41 1.07 -10.44 -1.22
N ARG A 42 2.17 -10.70 -1.96
CA ARG A 42 3.16 -9.65 -2.27
C ARG A 42 2.54 -8.47 -3.02
N LYS A 43 1.66 -8.72 -3.99
CA LYS A 43 0.95 -7.65 -4.73
C LYS A 43 -0.05 -6.94 -3.83
N LEU A 44 -0.81 -7.69 -3.05
CA LEU A 44 -1.87 -7.16 -2.19
C LEU A 44 -1.31 -6.25 -1.09
N ARG A 45 -0.19 -6.63 -0.47
CA ARG A 45 0.44 -5.87 0.62
C ARG A 45 1.38 -4.80 0.13
N LEU A 46 2.30 -5.10 -0.79
CA LEU A 46 3.40 -4.18 -1.09
C LEU A 46 3.02 -3.14 -2.15
N LEU A 47 2.18 -3.50 -3.13
CA LEU A 47 1.71 -2.58 -4.17
C LEU A 47 0.36 -1.98 -3.80
N ASN A 48 -0.65 -2.84 -3.63
CA ASN A 48 -2.04 -2.40 -3.48
C ASN A 48 -2.28 -1.66 -2.16
N ALA A 49 -1.69 -2.12 -1.05
CA ALA A 49 -1.85 -1.45 0.24
C ALA A 49 -1.11 -0.11 0.26
N THR A 50 0.11 -0.03 -0.28
CA THR A 50 0.86 1.23 -0.41
C THR A 50 0.08 2.28 -1.20
N HIS A 51 -0.49 1.93 -2.36
CA HIS A 51 -1.39 2.83 -3.08
C HIS A 51 -2.59 3.27 -2.24
N THR A 52 -3.20 2.33 -1.53
CA THR A 52 -4.41 2.61 -0.73
C THR A 52 -4.08 3.55 0.43
N ALA A 53 -2.98 3.32 1.15
CA ALA A 53 -2.53 4.13 2.27
C ALA A 53 -2.07 5.54 1.84
N MET A 54 -1.40 5.66 0.70
CA MET A 54 -0.88 6.95 0.21
C MET A 54 -1.94 7.86 -0.40
N ALA A 55 -3.01 7.32 -0.99
CA ALA A 55 -3.97 8.11 -1.75
C ALA A 55 -4.57 9.29 -0.96
N PRO A 56 -5.00 9.15 0.31
CA PRO A 56 -5.51 10.27 1.08
C PRO A 56 -4.47 11.35 1.37
N LEU A 57 -3.24 10.96 1.72
CA LEU A 57 -2.14 11.89 1.99
C LEU A 57 -1.79 12.70 0.74
N ALA A 58 -1.67 12.04 -0.40
CA ALA A 58 -1.38 12.70 -1.67
C ALA A 58 -2.44 13.75 -2.04
N LEU A 59 -3.72 13.40 -1.87
CA LEU A 59 -4.83 14.31 -2.18
C LEU A 59 -4.91 15.49 -1.21
N LEU A 60 -4.66 15.27 0.09
CA LEU A 60 -4.56 16.36 1.06
C LEU A 60 -3.38 17.29 0.76
N ALA A 61 -2.29 16.76 0.21
CA ALA A 61 -1.11 17.55 -0.20
C ALA A 61 -1.28 18.23 -1.56
N GLY A 62 -2.43 18.04 -2.23
CA GLY A 62 -2.68 18.60 -3.56
C GLY A 62 -1.85 17.95 -4.67
N VAL A 63 -1.25 16.78 -4.42
CA VAL A 63 -0.45 16.04 -5.39
C VAL A 63 -1.36 15.13 -6.22
N ARG A 64 -1.27 15.24 -7.55
CA ARG A 64 -2.26 14.65 -8.46
C ARG A 64 -1.95 13.22 -8.82
N THR A 65 -0.67 12.91 -9.10
CA THR A 65 -0.27 11.61 -9.65
C THR A 65 0.67 10.81 -8.75
N VAL A 66 0.69 9.49 -8.96
CA VAL A 66 1.60 8.57 -8.24
C VAL A 66 3.06 8.96 -8.42
N ARG A 67 3.47 9.32 -9.65
CA ARG A 67 4.83 9.78 -9.94
C ARG A 67 5.21 11.01 -9.11
N GLU A 68 4.34 12.02 -9.10
CA GLU A 68 4.60 13.26 -8.35
C GLU A 68 4.80 12.96 -6.86
N VAL A 69 4.09 11.99 -6.28
CA VAL A 69 4.32 11.55 -4.88
C VAL A 69 5.70 10.97 -4.69
N VAL A 70 6.18 10.11 -5.60
CA VAL A 70 7.51 9.49 -5.47
C VAL A 70 8.63 10.52 -5.65
N GLU A 71 8.40 11.55 -6.46
CA GLU A 71 9.33 12.66 -6.69
C GLU A 71 9.25 13.74 -5.60
N HIS A 72 8.17 13.78 -4.83
CA HIS A 72 7.96 14.76 -3.78
C HIS A 72 8.92 14.52 -2.60
N PRO A 73 9.60 15.58 -2.08
CA PRO A 73 10.66 15.43 -1.08
C PRO A 73 10.18 14.79 0.23
N ARG A 74 8.94 15.07 0.65
CA ARG A 74 8.35 14.51 1.88
C ARG A 74 7.55 13.21 1.64
N LEU A 75 6.50 13.27 0.83
CA LEU A 75 5.67 12.09 0.48
C LEU A 75 6.48 10.92 -0.10
N GLY A 76 7.52 11.16 -0.91
CA GLY A 76 8.36 10.10 -1.45
C GLY A 76 9.19 9.41 -0.38
N ALA A 77 9.76 10.18 0.56
CA ALA A 77 10.48 9.64 1.71
C ALA A 77 9.53 8.87 2.65
N PHE A 78 8.37 9.45 2.95
CA PHE A 78 7.32 8.82 3.75
C PHE A 78 6.85 7.49 3.15
N LEU A 79 6.53 7.47 1.85
CA LEU A 79 6.11 6.26 1.13
C LEU A 79 7.15 5.15 1.29
N ARG A 80 8.43 5.47 1.11
CA ARG A 80 9.52 4.49 1.25
C ARG A 80 9.63 3.98 2.68
N ARG A 81 9.66 4.85 3.69
CA ARG A 81 9.70 4.40 5.09
C ARG A 81 8.51 3.52 5.44
N MET A 82 7.29 3.95 5.14
CA MET A 82 6.09 3.16 5.42
C MET A 82 6.17 1.79 4.73
N LEU A 83 6.58 1.74 3.46
CA LEU A 83 6.70 0.47 2.74
C LEU A 83 7.78 -0.45 3.33
N PHE A 84 9.01 0.04 3.51
CA PHE A 84 10.15 -0.80 3.90
C PHE A 84 10.23 -1.04 5.40
N ASP A 85 9.86 -0.07 6.22
CA ASP A 85 10.04 -0.11 7.67
C ASP A 85 8.78 -0.56 8.42
N GLU A 86 7.59 -0.48 7.82
CA GLU A 86 6.33 -0.87 8.45
C GLU A 86 5.61 -2.00 7.71
N ILE A 87 5.35 -1.84 6.40
CA ILE A 87 4.56 -2.80 5.62
C ILE A 87 5.33 -4.12 5.45
N ILE A 88 6.56 -4.10 4.93
CA ILE A 88 7.34 -5.34 4.71
C ILE A 88 7.46 -6.17 5.99
N PRO A 89 7.87 -5.61 7.15
CA PRO A 89 7.98 -6.36 8.40
C PRO A 89 6.65 -6.85 8.99
N ALA A 90 5.51 -6.36 8.49
CA ALA A 90 4.18 -6.81 8.87
C ALA A 90 3.68 -8.02 8.06
N THR A 91 4.39 -8.38 6.98
CA THR A 91 4.06 -9.55 6.15
C THR A 91 4.84 -10.79 6.58
N ASP A 92 4.36 -11.96 6.19
CA ASP A 92 5.10 -13.23 6.32
C ASP A 92 5.90 -13.57 5.04
N LEU A 93 6.06 -12.60 4.13
CA LEU A 93 6.83 -12.79 2.90
C LEU A 93 8.32 -12.93 3.24
N PRO A 94 9.07 -13.78 2.50
CA PRO A 94 10.53 -13.79 2.58
C PRO A 94 11.10 -12.39 2.36
N ARG A 95 11.88 -11.91 3.33
CA ARG A 95 12.33 -10.51 3.41
C ARG A 95 12.99 -10.02 2.12
N GLU A 96 13.96 -10.76 1.61
CA GLU A 96 14.70 -10.40 0.39
C GLU A 96 13.75 -10.24 -0.80
N ALA A 97 12.88 -11.23 -1.05
CA ALA A 97 11.90 -11.19 -2.13
C ALA A 97 10.87 -10.05 -1.96
N ALA A 98 10.49 -9.71 -0.72
CA ALA A 98 9.61 -8.59 -0.43
C ALA A 98 10.29 -7.24 -0.72
N GLU A 99 11.55 -7.08 -0.32
CA GLU A 99 12.35 -5.86 -0.54
C GLU A 99 12.63 -5.64 -2.04
N GLU A 100 12.98 -6.70 -2.77
CA GLU A 100 13.13 -6.66 -4.24
C GLU A 100 11.83 -6.23 -4.93
N PHE A 101 10.71 -6.87 -4.57
CA PHE A 101 9.42 -6.50 -5.15
C PHE A 101 9.02 -5.07 -4.77
N ALA A 102 9.22 -4.64 -3.53
CA ALA A 102 8.94 -3.27 -3.09
C ALA A 102 9.79 -2.24 -3.85
N GLN A 103 11.05 -2.52 -4.13
CA GLN A 103 11.89 -1.66 -4.96
C GLN A 103 11.33 -1.56 -6.38
N SER A 104 10.89 -2.68 -6.97
CA SER A 104 10.23 -2.68 -8.28
C SER A 104 8.92 -1.87 -8.29
N VAL A 105 8.17 -1.89 -7.19
CA VAL A 105 6.95 -1.08 -7.02
C VAL A 105 7.29 0.41 -7.05
N VAL A 106 8.29 0.84 -6.27
CA VAL A 106 8.72 2.25 -6.25
C VAL A 106 9.24 2.70 -7.62
N GLU A 107 9.97 1.84 -8.33
CA GLU A 107 10.42 2.13 -9.69
C GLU A 107 9.24 2.30 -10.66
N ARG A 108 8.26 1.41 -10.62
CA ARG A 108 7.06 1.49 -11.48
C ARG A 108 6.21 2.71 -11.19
N PHE A 109 6.16 3.15 -9.94
CA PHE A 109 5.47 4.38 -9.55
C PHE A 109 6.10 5.64 -10.18
N ARG A 110 7.38 5.59 -10.59
CA ARG A 110 8.08 6.69 -11.28
C ARG A 110 7.84 6.72 -12.80
N ASN A 111 7.02 5.83 -13.35
CA ASN A 111 6.82 5.75 -14.79
C ASN A 111 6.37 7.11 -15.38
N PRO A 112 7.19 7.77 -16.22
CA PRO A 112 6.89 9.12 -16.71
C PRO A 112 5.81 9.15 -17.78
N TRP A 113 5.43 7.97 -18.30
CA TRP A 113 4.46 7.80 -19.38
C TRP A 113 3.07 7.42 -18.87
N LEU A 114 2.84 7.34 -17.55
CA LEU A 114 1.54 6.98 -16.99
C LEU A 114 1.11 8.00 -15.93
N ASP A 115 0.12 8.80 -16.26
CA ASP A 115 -0.55 9.69 -15.30
C ASP A 115 -1.54 8.88 -14.45
N HIS A 116 -1.02 8.10 -13.50
CA HIS A 116 -1.85 7.36 -12.57
C HIS A 116 -2.35 8.29 -11.46
N GLU A 117 -3.59 8.75 -11.57
CA GLU A 117 -4.14 9.74 -10.63
C GLU A 117 -4.62 9.15 -9.31
N TRP A 118 -4.30 9.84 -8.21
CA TRP A 118 -4.72 9.45 -6.87
C TRP A 118 -6.24 9.46 -6.67
N ARG A 119 -6.96 10.35 -7.37
CA ARG A 119 -8.44 10.38 -7.33
C ARG A 119 -9.06 9.08 -7.85
N VAL A 120 -8.48 8.50 -8.90
CA VAL A 120 -8.90 7.19 -9.43
C VAL A 120 -8.53 6.09 -8.44
N ILE A 121 -7.32 6.15 -7.88
CA ILE A 121 -6.85 5.21 -6.85
C ILE A 121 -7.68 5.31 -5.56
N LEU A 122 -8.33 6.43 -5.25
CA LEU A 122 -9.15 6.59 -4.05
C LEU A 122 -10.53 5.89 -4.17
N THR A 123 -11.03 5.60 -5.37
CA THR A 123 -12.37 4.99 -5.56
C THR A 123 -12.57 3.72 -4.72
N ASN A 124 -13.70 3.53 -4.02
CA ASN A 124 -13.89 2.38 -3.11
C ASN A 124 -12.86 2.29 -1.96
N GLN A 125 -12.43 3.44 -1.42
CA GLN A 125 -11.36 3.54 -0.43
C GLN A 125 -11.61 2.69 0.82
N GLU A 126 -12.77 2.77 1.45
CA GLU A 126 -13.07 2.07 2.71
C GLU A 126 -12.93 0.55 2.58
N THR A 127 -13.48 -0.03 1.50
CA THR A 127 -13.34 -1.46 1.21
C THR A 127 -11.87 -1.84 1.01
N LYS A 128 -11.10 -1.01 0.30
CA LYS A 128 -9.67 -1.24 0.09
C LYS A 128 -8.86 -1.10 1.38
N MET A 129 -9.16 -0.13 2.23
CA MET A 129 -8.53 0.02 3.54
C MET A 129 -8.74 -1.26 4.36
N ARG A 130 -9.99 -1.74 4.44
CA ARG A 130 -10.33 -2.97 5.19
C ARG A 130 -9.60 -4.22 4.69
N ILE A 131 -9.46 -4.38 3.37
CA ILE A 131 -8.85 -5.59 2.78
C ILE A 131 -7.32 -5.52 2.77
N ARG A 132 -6.76 -4.32 2.51
CA ARG A 132 -5.35 -4.16 2.15
C ARG A 132 -4.51 -3.62 3.32
N VAL A 133 -5.03 -2.63 4.06
CA VAL A 133 -4.27 -1.84 5.05
C VAL A 133 -4.55 -2.30 6.48
N VAL A 134 -5.81 -2.49 6.86
CA VAL A 134 -6.20 -2.92 8.23
C VAL A 134 -5.48 -4.22 8.66
N PRO A 135 -5.36 -5.26 7.81
CA PRO A 135 -4.63 -6.47 8.20
C PRO A 135 -3.15 -6.22 8.51
N LEU A 136 -2.50 -5.27 7.82
CA LEU A 136 -1.11 -4.89 8.09
C LEU A 136 -0.96 -4.25 9.47
N ILE A 137 -1.90 -3.38 9.86
CA ILE A 137 -1.91 -2.73 11.18
C ILE A 137 -2.07 -3.77 12.29
N VAL A 138 -3.03 -4.68 12.14
CA VAL A 138 -3.26 -5.79 13.09
C VAL A 138 -2.03 -6.69 13.19
N ALA A 139 -1.42 -7.01 12.05
CA ALA A 139 -0.16 -7.73 11.96
C ALA A 139 0.99 -7.02 12.67
N CYS A 140 1.14 -5.70 12.52
CA CYS A 140 2.13 -4.91 13.23
C CYS A 140 1.91 -4.97 14.75
N GLY A 141 0.67 -4.77 15.22
CA GLY A 141 0.36 -4.78 16.65
C GLY A 141 0.66 -6.13 17.34
N LYS A 142 0.63 -7.23 16.59
CA LYS A 142 1.04 -8.56 17.09
C LYS A 142 2.56 -8.76 17.13
N ARG A 143 3.31 -8.06 16.28
CA ARG A 143 4.76 -8.23 16.08
C ARG A 143 5.61 -7.14 16.73
N ARG A 144 5.02 -6.00 17.07
CA ARG A 144 5.71 -4.80 17.58
C ARG A 144 5.04 -4.29 18.85
N ALA A 145 5.84 -3.70 19.73
CA ALA A 145 5.35 -3.04 20.95
C ALA A 145 4.83 -1.62 20.70
N ARG A 146 5.02 -1.05 19.50
CA ARG A 146 4.59 0.30 19.14
C ARG A 146 3.72 0.27 17.88
N PRO A 147 2.73 1.18 17.76
CA PRO A 147 1.93 1.28 16.55
C PRO A 147 2.80 1.68 15.35
N PRO A 148 2.46 1.22 14.13
CA PRO A 148 3.08 1.71 12.91
C PRO A 148 2.62 3.16 12.66
N GLU A 149 3.52 4.11 12.87
CA GLU A 149 3.23 5.55 12.85
C GLU A 149 2.88 6.05 11.44
N GLY A 150 3.56 5.54 10.41
CA GLY A 150 3.26 5.87 9.03
C GLY A 150 1.86 5.37 8.62
N LEU A 151 1.53 4.12 8.95
CA LEU A 151 0.18 3.59 8.73
C LEU A 151 -0.89 4.33 9.57
N ALA A 152 -0.56 4.78 10.80
CA ALA A 152 -1.47 5.58 11.61
C ALA A 152 -1.73 6.96 10.98
N LEU A 153 -0.70 7.63 10.45
CA LEU A 153 -0.85 8.89 9.71
C LEU A 153 -1.65 8.69 8.42
N ALA A 154 -1.40 7.62 7.67
CA ALA A 154 -2.17 7.28 6.47
C ALA A 154 -3.67 7.05 6.79
N CYS A 155 -3.96 6.35 7.89
CA CYS A 155 -5.32 6.18 8.41
C CYS A 155 -5.94 7.51 8.85
N ALA A 156 -5.20 8.37 9.56
CA ALA A 156 -5.67 9.69 9.96
C ALA A 156 -6.04 10.55 8.75
N ALA A 157 -5.22 10.53 7.70
CA ALA A 157 -5.49 11.21 6.44
C ALA A 157 -6.74 10.64 5.73
N HIS A 158 -6.92 9.32 5.73
CA HIS A 158 -8.14 8.67 5.21
C HIS A 158 -9.40 9.16 5.93
N LEU A 159 -9.38 9.15 7.26
CA LEU A 159 -10.50 9.58 8.10
C LEU A 159 -10.79 11.08 7.91
N ALA A 160 -9.76 11.92 7.90
CA ALA A 160 -9.91 13.36 7.72
C ALA A 160 -10.46 13.71 6.32
N LEU A 161 -9.93 13.09 5.27
CA LEU A 161 -10.35 13.36 3.89
C LEU A 161 -11.81 12.96 3.63
N LEU A 162 -12.24 11.82 4.17
CA LEU A 162 -13.60 11.29 3.97
C LEU A 162 -14.57 11.64 5.10
N LYS A 163 -14.10 12.35 6.14
CA LYS A 163 -14.87 12.71 7.35
C LYS A 163 -15.49 11.49 8.03
N LEU A 164 -14.71 10.42 8.14
CA LEU A 164 -15.12 9.16 8.76
C LEU A 164 -14.70 9.10 10.22
N PRO A 165 -15.46 8.40 11.08
CA PRO A 165 -15.08 8.15 12.45
C PRO A 165 -14.06 6.99 12.54
N VAL A 166 -13.30 6.90 13.63
CA VAL A 166 -12.20 5.93 13.80
C VAL A 166 -12.70 4.47 13.71
N GLU A 167 -13.94 4.21 14.07
CA GLU A 167 -14.61 2.91 14.00
C GLU A 167 -14.69 2.36 12.57
N SER A 168 -14.60 3.22 11.56
CA SER A 168 -14.53 2.79 10.15
C SER A 168 -13.25 1.99 9.83
N LEU A 169 -12.22 2.06 10.69
CA LEU A 169 -10.99 1.26 10.57
C LEU A 169 -11.15 -0.19 11.04
N ALA A 170 -12.37 -0.63 11.36
CA ALA A 170 -12.72 -2.02 11.66
C ALA A 170 -11.84 -2.64 12.77
N GLU A 171 -11.12 -3.73 12.50
CA GLU A 171 -10.32 -4.41 13.53
C GLU A 171 -9.22 -3.49 14.10
N ALA A 172 -8.65 -2.58 13.29
CA ALA A 172 -7.63 -1.65 13.77
C ALA A 172 -8.19 -0.64 14.79
N SER A 173 -9.50 -0.35 14.78
CA SER A 173 -10.13 0.53 15.77
C SER A 173 -10.23 -0.09 17.16
N ARG A 174 -9.88 -1.38 17.30
CA ARG A 174 -9.87 -2.11 18.58
C ARG A 174 -8.49 -2.14 19.23
N LEU A 175 -7.48 -1.55 18.59
CA LEU A 175 -6.10 -1.49 19.07
C LEU A 175 -5.86 -0.13 19.74
N PRO A 176 -5.84 -0.04 21.08
CA PRO A 176 -5.83 1.25 21.78
C PRO A 176 -4.68 2.16 21.38
N ASP A 177 -3.45 1.62 21.34
CA ASP A 177 -2.25 2.40 20.99
C ASP A 177 -2.30 2.92 19.55
N PHE A 178 -2.88 2.14 18.63
CA PHE A 178 -3.06 2.56 17.23
C PHE A 178 -4.14 3.64 17.09
N VAL A 179 -5.25 3.52 17.83
CA VAL A 179 -6.31 4.54 17.89
C VAL A 179 -5.77 5.84 18.47
N GLU A 180 -4.93 5.77 19.51
CA GLU A 180 -4.27 6.95 20.09
C GLU A 180 -3.35 7.63 19.07
N ALA A 181 -2.47 6.87 18.42
CA ALA A 181 -1.56 7.38 17.39
C ALA A 181 -2.34 8.02 16.21
N THR A 182 -3.37 7.34 15.72
CA THR A 182 -4.22 7.84 14.63
C THR A 182 -4.94 9.13 15.03
N THR A 183 -5.51 9.18 16.24
CA THR A 183 -6.19 10.38 16.76
C THR A 183 -5.23 11.55 16.93
N ARG A 184 -3.99 11.28 17.38
CA ARG A 184 -2.94 12.29 17.46
C ARG A 184 -2.64 12.86 16.08
N TRP A 185 -2.47 12.01 15.07
CA TRP A 185 -2.23 12.45 13.69
C TRP A 185 -3.40 13.23 13.09
N MET A 186 -4.65 12.86 13.39
CA MET A 186 -5.82 13.65 12.96
C MET A 186 -5.76 15.08 13.48
N ARG A 187 -5.35 15.28 14.74
CA ARG A 187 -5.18 16.62 15.33
C ARG A 187 -4.05 17.40 14.66
N VAL A 188 -2.94 16.74 14.33
CA VAL A 188 -1.82 17.38 13.61
C VAL A 188 -2.25 17.81 12.22
N LEU A 189 -2.94 16.93 11.47
CA LEU A 189 -3.48 17.22 10.15
C LEU A 189 -4.45 18.42 10.17
N GLU A 190 -5.32 18.48 11.17
CA GLU A 190 -6.29 19.57 11.34
C GLU A 190 -5.62 20.90 11.68
N ARG A 191 -4.61 20.89 12.57
CA ARG A 191 -3.98 22.12 13.09
C ARG A 191 -2.85 22.66 12.20
N GLU A 192 -2.05 21.77 11.64
CA GLU A 192 -0.79 22.11 10.99
C GLU A 192 -0.76 21.73 9.49
N GLY A 193 -1.72 20.91 9.04
CA GLY A 193 -1.80 20.44 7.67
C GLY A 193 -0.88 19.25 7.37
N VAL A 194 -1.05 18.68 6.18
CA VAL A 194 -0.36 17.45 5.76
C VAL A 194 1.15 17.61 5.63
N GLU A 195 1.63 18.77 5.16
CA GLU A 195 3.07 19.00 5.01
C GLU A 195 3.80 18.96 6.36
N ALA A 196 3.20 19.53 7.40
CA ALA A 196 3.74 19.48 8.75
C ALA A 196 3.67 18.04 9.30
N ALA A 197 2.54 17.35 9.12
CA ALA A 197 2.41 15.96 9.55
C ALA A 197 3.50 15.05 8.98
N LEU A 198 3.80 15.20 7.69
CA LEU A 198 4.87 14.45 7.00
C LEU A 198 6.29 14.81 7.45
N ALA A 199 6.48 15.93 8.17
CA ALA A 199 7.78 16.34 8.70
C ALA A 199 8.04 15.83 10.13
N HIS A 200 6.97 15.43 10.85
CA HIS A 200 7.04 14.90 12.21
C HIS A 200 7.16 13.37 12.27
N ASP A 201 6.89 12.69 11.15
CA ASP A 201 7.04 11.24 10.96
C ASP A 201 8.45 10.91 10.43
#